data_AF-A0AAW2X298-F1
#
_entry.id   AF-A0AAW2X298-F1
#
_cell.length_a   1.000
_cell.length_b   1.000
_cell.length_c   1.000
_cell.angle_alpha   90.00
_cell.angle_beta   90.00
_cell.angle_gamma   90.00
#
_symmetry.space_group_name_H-M   'P 1'
#
loop_
_entity.id
_entity.type
_entity.pdbx_description
1 polymer ?
#
loop_
_entity_poly.entity_id
_entity_poly.type
_entity_poly.pdbx_seq_one_letter_code
_entity_poly.pdbx_strand_id
1 'polypeptide(L)'
;MDMHIHMGYCTPAGFDVLTLNYLGIHDHHRLFPEIKQLIGEVEITPAEVAEHLMRSEDVDLALEGVIDLLKQKKEEKIEKKQGKGRNAGRTE
;
A
#
# COMPACT_ATOMS: atom_id res chain seq x y z
N MET A 1 -14.59 -19.89 -6.93
CA MET A 1 -15.41 -18.72 -6.56
C MET A 1 -14.50 -17.53 -6.64
N ASP A 2 -14.67 -16.70 -7.66
CA ASP A 2 -13.82 -15.53 -7.89
C ASP A 2 -14.70 -14.30 -7.65
N MET A 3 -14.91 -14.01 -6.36
CA MET A 3 -15.66 -12.83 -5.92
C MET A 3 -14.66 -11.69 -5.79
N HIS A 4 -14.32 -11.05 -6.91
CA HIS A 4 -13.69 -9.74 -6.92
C HIS A 4 -14.71 -8.68 -6.46
N ILE A 5 -15.10 -8.77 -5.19
CA ILE A 5 -15.82 -7.68 -4.52
C ILE A 5 -14.81 -6.55 -4.37
N HIS A 6 -14.83 -5.60 -5.31
CA HIS A 6 -14.18 -4.30 -5.16
C HIS A 6 -14.91 -3.51 -4.05
N MET A 7 -14.71 -3.93 -2.81
CA MET A 7 -15.29 -3.34 -1.61
C MET A 7 -14.27 -2.40 -0.98
N GLY A 8 -14.19 -1.19 -1.53
CA GLY A 8 -13.54 -0.05 -0.90
C GLY A 8 -12.01 -0.05 -0.93
N TYR A 9 -11.46 1.15 -1.07
CA TYR A 9 -10.04 1.36 -0.81
C TYR A 9 -9.74 1.10 0.66
N CYS A 10 -8.53 0.61 0.94
CA CYS A 10 -8.03 0.49 2.28
C CYS A 10 -8.04 1.88 2.92
N THR A 11 -8.52 1.95 4.15
CA THR A 11 -8.47 3.16 4.97
C THR A 11 -7.48 2.93 6.10
N PRO A 12 -6.97 4.00 6.73
CA PRO A 12 -6.11 3.88 7.91
C PRO A 12 -6.72 2.98 9.01
N ALA A 13 -8.04 3.07 9.21
CA ALA A 13 -8.77 2.21 10.15
C ALA A 13 -8.87 0.75 9.65
N GLY A 14 -9.04 0.55 8.35
CA GLY A 14 -9.00 -0.80 7.76
C GLY A 14 -7.63 -1.46 7.93
N PHE A 15 -6.55 -0.69 7.78
CA PHE A 15 -5.19 -1.16 8.03
C PHE A 15 -4.99 -1.66 9.47
N ASP A 16 -5.46 -0.91 10.48
CA ASP A 16 -5.37 -1.34 11.88
C ASP A 16 -6.02 -2.70 12.12
N VAL A 17 -7.19 -2.92 11.51
CA VAL A 17 -7.91 -4.20 11.60
C VAL A 17 -7.11 -5.32 10.93
N LEU A 18 -6.47 -5.04 9.79
CA LEU A 18 -5.62 -6.03 9.10
C LEU A 18 -4.39 -6.37 9.93
N THR A 19 -3.64 -5.40 10.44
CA THR A 19 -2.46 -5.67 11.27
C THR A 19 -2.81 -6.39 12.56
N LEU A 20 -3.97 -6.11 13.15
CA LEU A 20 -4.45 -6.84 14.32
C LEU A 20 -4.81 -8.29 13.97
N ASN A 21 -5.50 -8.52 12.85
CA ASN A 21 -5.94 -9.85 12.45
C ASN A 21 -4.79 -10.74 11.96
N TYR A 22 -3.81 -10.18 11.25
CA TYR A 22 -2.71 -10.94 10.65
C TYR A 22 -1.46 -11.00 11.53
N LEU A 23 -1.08 -9.87 12.14
CA LEU A 23 0.17 -9.75 12.91
C LEU A 23 -0.07 -9.70 14.42
N GLY A 24 -1.32 -9.54 14.88
CA GLY A 24 -1.63 -9.45 16.32
C GLY A 24 -1.11 -8.18 16.99
N ILE A 25 -0.74 -7.15 16.21
CA ILE A 25 -0.20 -5.89 16.72
C ILE A 25 -1.20 -4.74 16.63
N HIS A 26 -1.08 -3.80 17.57
CA HIS A 26 -1.90 -2.58 17.63
C HIS A 26 -1.14 -1.36 17.08
N ASP A 27 -1.82 -0.20 17.03
CA ASP A 27 -1.38 1.11 16.49
C ASP A 27 -0.14 1.75 17.16
N HIS A 28 0.71 0.95 17.80
CA HIS A 28 1.90 1.39 18.53
C HIS A 28 3.20 1.22 17.74
N HIS A 29 3.16 0.71 16.51
CA HIS A 29 4.37 0.53 15.71
C HIS A 29 4.82 1.85 15.08
N ARG A 30 6.13 2.11 15.09
CA ARG A 30 6.75 3.33 14.51
C ARG A 30 6.40 3.59 13.04
N LEU A 31 6.08 2.53 12.29
CA LEU A 31 5.79 2.58 10.85
C LEU A 31 4.31 2.83 10.53
N PHE A 32 3.40 2.68 11.50
CA PHE A 32 1.96 2.88 11.28
C PHE A 32 1.61 4.30 10.82
N PRO A 33 2.13 5.39 11.42
CA PRO A 33 1.81 6.72 10.94
C PRO A 33 2.22 6.96 9.48
N GLU A 34 3.39 6.45 9.06
CA GLU A 34 3.84 6.53 7.66
C GLU A 34 2.91 5.75 6.73
N ILE A 35 2.57 4.52 7.08
CA ILE A 35 1.67 3.66 6.30
C ILE A 35 0.29 4.28 6.17
N LYS A 36 -0.30 4.73 7.28
CA LYS A 36 -1.63 5.37 7.31
C LYS A 36 -1.68 6.63 6.44
N GLN A 37 -0.63 7.45 6.49
CA GLN A 37 -0.51 8.62 5.63
C GLN A 37 -0.49 8.22 4.15
N LEU A 38 0.36 7.25 3.79
CA LEU A 38 0.49 6.77 2.43
C LEU A 38 -0.82 6.14 1.91
N ILE A 39 -1.52 5.33 2.71
CA ILE A 39 -2.84 4.76 2.40
C ILE A 39 -3.87 5.87 2.12
N GLY A 40 -3.76 7.03 2.78
CA GLY A 40 -4.61 8.19 2.47
C GLY A 40 -4.26 8.89 1.15
N GLU A 41 -3.01 8.77 0.68
CA GLU A 41 -2.54 9.40 -0.57
C GLU A 41 -2.78 8.51 -1.81
N VAL A 42 -2.74 7.18 -1.65
CA VAL A 42 -2.83 6.21 -2.74
C VAL A 42 -4.09 5.36 -2.67
N GLU A 43 -4.52 4.89 -3.84
CA GLU A 43 -5.67 4.01 -3.97
C GLU A 43 -5.21 2.55 -3.92
N ILE A 44 -5.30 1.94 -2.74
CA ILE A 44 -4.88 0.56 -2.47
C ILE A 44 -6.04 -0.24 -1.92
N THR A 45 -6.11 -1.54 -2.20
CA THR A 45 -7.17 -2.41 -1.66
C THR A 45 -6.72 -3.09 -0.36
N PRO A 46 -7.64 -3.38 0.58
CA PRO A 46 -7.30 -4.12 1.79
C PRO A 46 -6.75 -5.53 1.50
N ALA A 47 -7.14 -6.15 0.38
CA ALA A 47 -6.60 -7.43 -0.04
C ALA A 47 -5.11 -7.36 -0.44
N GLU A 48 -4.71 -6.32 -1.19
CA GLU A 48 -3.28 -6.10 -1.52
C GLU A 48 -2.43 -5.88 -0.26
N VAL A 49 -2.95 -5.10 0.69
CA VAL A 49 -2.26 -4.89 1.98
C VAL A 49 -2.16 -6.20 2.75
N ALA A 50 -3.26 -6.95 2.86
CA ALA A 50 -3.28 -8.24 3.53
C ALA A 50 -2.26 -9.22 2.91
N GLU A 51 -2.17 -9.27 1.58
CA GLU A 51 -1.20 -10.13 0.89
C GLU A 51 0.23 -9.82 1.32
N HIS A 52 0.61 -8.53 1.38
CA HIS A 52 1.93 -8.12 1.83
C HIS A 52 2.17 -8.41 3.32
N LEU A 53 1.15 -8.23 4.15
CA LEU A 53 1.22 -8.58 5.58
C LEU A 53 1.39 -10.10 5.78
N MET A 54 0.79 -10.93 4.93
CA MET A 54 0.88 -12.40 5.01
C MET A 54 2.17 -12.98 4.45
N ARG A 55 2.95 -12.20 3.69
CA ARG A 55 4.21 -12.67 3.09
C ARG A 55 5.34 -12.85 4.10
N SER A 56 5.25 -12.19 5.26
CA SER A 56 6.26 -12.26 6.31
C SER A 56 5.60 -12.48 7.66
N GLU A 57 6.16 -13.40 8.46
CA GLU A 57 5.77 -13.59 9.86
C GLU A 57 6.36 -12.50 10.77
N ASP A 58 7.43 -11.86 10.33
CA ASP A 58 8.06 -10.74 11.02
C ASP A 58 7.30 -9.44 10.74
N VAL A 59 6.93 -8.76 11.82
CA VAL A 59 6.15 -7.52 11.81
C VAL A 59 6.89 -6.39 11.11
N ASP A 60 8.18 -6.19 11.38
CA ASP A 60 8.95 -5.12 10.75
C ASP A 60 9.03 -5.39 9.23
N LEU A 61 9.35 -6.62 8.82
CA LEU A 61 9.44 -6.99 7.39
C LEU A 61 8.10 -6.88 6.67
N ALA A 62 7.01 -7.32 7.30
CA ALA A 62 5.66 -7.22 6.75
C ALA A 62 5.27 -5.75 6.52
N LEU A 63 5.56 -4.87 7.48
CA LEU A 63 5.26 -3.43 7.40
C LEU A 63 6.15 -2.72 6.37
N GLU A 64 7.44 -3.04 6.30
CA GLU A 64 8.33 -2.53 5.25
C GLU A 64 7.82 -2.91 3.85
N GLY A 65 7.36 -4.15 3.67
CA GLY A 65 6.77 -4.62 2.42
C GLY A 65 5.50 -3.86 2.03
N VAL A 66 4.69 -3.42 2.99
CA VAL A 66 3.51 -2.58 2.74
C VAL A 66 3.93 -1.15 2.34
N ILE A 67 4.95 -0.58 2.99
CA ILE A 67 5.49 0.75 2.64
C ILE A 67 6.01 0.76 1.21
N ASP A 68 6.76 -0.25 0.80
CA ASP A 68 7.32 -0.35 -0.55
C ASP A 68 6.22 -0.34 -1.62
N LEU A 69 5.19 -1.17 -1.41
CA LEU A 69 4.03 -1.22 -2.31
C LEU A 69 3.25 0.12 -2.36
N LEU A 70 3.09 0.79 -1.22
CA LEU A 70 2.45 2.09 -1.17
C LEU A 70 3.25 3.19 -1.89
N LYS A 71 4.59 3.17 -1.76
CA LYS A 71 5.49 4.08 -2.47
C LYS A 71 5.41 3.85 -3.97
N GLN A 72 5.42 2.60 -4.42
CA GLN A 72 5.26 2.25 -5.83
C GLN A 72 3.94 2.79 -6.41
N LYS A 73 2.80 2.55 -5.74
CA LYS A 73 1.50 3.10 -6.20
C LYS A 73 1.47 4.63 -6.18
N LYS A 74 2.18 5.26 -5.26
CA LYS A 74 2.30 6.73 -5.19
C LYS A 74 3.04 7.26 -6.40
N GLU A 75 4.16 6.65 -6.78
CA GLU A 75 4.93 7.03 -7.96
C GLU A 75 4.11 6.85 -9.24
N GLU A 76 3.41 5.73 -9.41
CA GLU A 76 2.52 5.50 -10.54
C GLU A 76 1.42 6.58 -10.68
N LYS A 77 0.90 7.08 -9.54
CA LYS A 77 -0.10 8.15 -9.50
C LYS A 77 0.49 9.50 -9.88
N ILE A 78 1.75 9.78 -9.51
CA ILE A 78 2.47 11.01 -9.86
C ILE A 78 2.81 11.02 -11.36
N GLU A 79 3.28 9.91 -11.90
CA GLU A 79 3.59 9.78 -13.33
C GLU A 79 2.35 9.97 -14.22
N LYS A 80 1.19 9.44 -13.81
CA LYS A 80 -0.09 9.67 -14.51
C LYS A 80 -0.54 11.14 -14.49
N LYS A 81 -0.16 11.91 -13.45
CA LYS A 81 -0.47 13.34 -13.37
C LYS A 81 0.54 14.23 -14.10
N GLN A 82 1.77 13.76 -14.33
CA GLN A 82 2.80 14.51 -15.09
C GLN A 82 3.00 14.01 -16.53
N GLY A 83 2.20 13.03 -16.97
CA GLY A 83 2.16 12.51 -18.33
C GLY A 83 1.40 13.37 -19.35
N LYS A 84 1.68 14.68 -19.39
CA LYS A 84 1.62 15.44 -20.65
C LYS A 84 2.92 16.25 -20.76
N GLY A 85 4.00 15.54 -21.07
CA GLY A 85 5.25 16.16 -21.49
C GLY A 85 6.49 15.50 -20.89
N ARG A 86 7.03 14.52 -21.61
CA ARG A 86 8.45 14.48 -21.99
C ARG A 86 8.64 13.45 -23.10
N ASN A 87 8.68 14.00 -24.32
CA ASN A 87 9.43 13.45 -25.42
C ASN A 87 10.87 13.20 -24.92
N ALA A 88 11.28 11.95 -24.86
CA ALA A 88 12.69 11.57 -24.84
C ALA A 88 12.91 10.81 -26.15
N GLY A 89 13.17 11.57 -27.21
CA GLY A 89 13.86 11.02 -28.36
C GLY A 89 15.20 10.47 -27.90
N ARG A 90 15.53 9.28 -28.36
CA ARG A 90 16.92 8.92 -28.64
C ARG A 90 16.95 8.16 -29.95
N THR A 91 17.20 8.94 -30.99
CA THR A 91 17.97 8.59 -32.18
C THR A 91 19.14 7.68 -31.79
N GLU A 92 19.23 6.50 -32.39
CA GLU A 92 20.21 6.13 -33.44
C GLU A 92 19.91 4.72 -33.95
#